data_AF-Q7KJ73-F1
#
_entry.id   AF-Q7KJ73-F1
#
_cell.length_a   1.000
_cell.length_b   1.000
_cell.length_c   1.000
_cell.angle_alpha   90.00
_cell.angle_beta   90.00
_cell.angle_gamma   90.00
#
_symmetry.space_group_name_H-M   'P 1'
#
loop_
_entity.id
_entity.type
_entity.pdbx_description
1 polymer ?
#
loop_
_entity_poly.entity_id
_entity_poly.type
_entity_poly.pdbx_seq_one_letter_code
_entity_poly.pdbx_strand_id
1 'polypeptide(L)'
;MDCGTSMVKYILFIFNTIVSVIGILGIVYGVLILKSIGVVEVNGQVGFPIQALMPIILISLGSIVVFISFLGCCGAIRESVCMTMSYATFLLILLILQLTFVVLLFTHREEFENAMGNVIENAWNSEHTYKGGVFDTIQKSLHCCGSSSALDYIGKGDLVPPSCCSGSCLIPTNYYPGCRGKFVELMTTGSDNAKYVGIGLIGIELIGFIFACCLANNVRNYKRRNAY
;
A
#
# COMPACT_ATOMS: atom_id res chain seq x y z
N MET A 1 -27.72 0.28 29.78
CA MET A 1 -27.16 0.41 28.42
C MET A 1 -28.13 -0.24 27.45
N ASP A 2 -28.40 0.41 26.32
CA ASP A 2 -29.38 -0.10 25.35
C ASP A 2 -28.78 -1.26 24.54
N CYS A 3 -29.62 -2.21 24.12
CA CYS A 3 -29.22 -3.39 23.34
C CYS A 3 -28.34 -3.02 22.13
N GLY A 4 -28.70 -1.95 21.41
CA GLY A 4 -27.93 -1.46 20.26
C GLY A 4 -26.50 -1.00 20.62
N THR A 5 -26.29 -0.40 21.79
CA THR A 5 -24.94 0.02 22.22
C THR A 5 -24.05 -1.17 22.54
N SER A 6 -24.61 -2.23 23.11
CA SER A 6 -23.91 -3.50 23.33
C SER A 6 -23.53 -4.15 22.01
N MET A 7 -24.44 -4.19 21.04
CA MET A 7 -24.14 -4.73 19.70
C MET A 7 -23.01 -3.97 19.01
N VAL A 8 -23.05 -2.64 19.02
CA VAL A 8 -21.99 -1.79 18.43
C VAL A 8 -20.63 -2.06 19.07
N LYS A 9 -20.56 -2.23 20.39
CA LYS A 9 -19.30 -2.58 21.08
C LYS A 9 -18.73 -3.90 20.59
N TYR A 10 -19.55 -4.95 20.50
CA TYR A 10 -19.10 -6.26 20.05
C TYR A 10 -18.64 -6.23 18.59
N ILE A 11 -19.39 -5.54 17.72
CA ILE A 11 -19.01 -5.38 16.30
C ILE A 11 -17.66 -4.65 16.18
N LEU A 12 -17.50 -3.49 16.85
CA LEU A 12 -16.25 -2.74 16.83
C LEU A 12 -15.09 -3.56 17.39
N PHE A 13 -15.31 -4.29 18.49
CA PHE A 13 -14.27 -5.11 19.11
C PHE A 13 -13.82 -6.25 18.20
N ILE A 14 -14.75 -7.01 17.63
CA ILE A 14 -14.45 -8.13 16.74
C ILE A 14 -13.74 -7.62 15.48
N PHE A 15 -14.27 -6.56 14.85
CA PHE A 15 -13.68 -5.99 13.65
C PHE A 15 -12.25 -5.49 13.89
N ASN A 16 -12.02 -4.68 14.93
CA ASN A 16 -10.69 -4.17 15.23
C ASN A 16 -9.72 -5.29 15.67
N THR A 17 -10.21 -6.36 16.30
CA THR A 17 -9.37 -7.52 16.64
C THR A 17 -8.91 -8.25 15.38
N ILE A 18 -9.80 -8.48 14.42
CA ILE A 18 -9.45 -9.10 13.13
C ILE A 18 -8.43 -8.25 12.38
N VAL A 19 -8.68 -6.95 12.27
CA VAL A 19 -7.77 -6.00 11.60
C VAL A 19 -6.41 -5.96 12.30
N SER A 20 -6.37 -5.97 13.63
CA SER A 20 -5.14 -6.03 14.40
C SER A 20 -4.35 -7.32 14.13
N VAL A 21 -5.02 -8.48 14.03
CA VAL A 21 -4.35 -9.75 13.71
C VAL A 21 -3.76 -9.72 12.31
N ILE A 22 -4.52 -9.24 11.31
CA ILE A 22 -4.03 -9.08 9.93
C ILE A 22 -2.82 -8.14 9.89
N GLY A 23 -2.88 -7.02 10.62
CA GLY A 23 -1.76 -6.08 10.73
C GLY A 23 -0.51 -6.72 11.32
N ILE A 24 -0.64 -7.48 12.42
CA ILE A 24 0.48 -8.21 13.04
C ILE A 24 1.09 -9.22 12.06
N LEU A 25 0.26 -9.99 11.34
CA LEU A 25 0.72 -10.94 10.33
C LEU A 25 1.48 -10.23 9.20
N GLY A 26 0.99 -9.08 8.74
CA GLY A 26 1.66 -8.24 7.74
C GLY A 26 3.02 -7.72 8.22
N ILE A 27 3.13 -7.27 9.47
CA ILE A 27 4.40 -6.84 10.08
C ILE A 27 5.38 -8.01 10.14
N VAL A 28 4.95 -9.18 10.65
CA VAL A 28 5.81 -10.37 10.74
C VAL A 28 6.31 -10.76 9.36
N TYR A 29 5.43 -10.79 8.36
CA TYR A 29 5.81 -11.10 6.98
C TYR A 29 6.79 -10.08 6.39
N GLY A 30 6.55 -8.78 6.61
CA GLY A 30 7.46 -7.72 6.19
C GLY A 30 8.85 -7.85 6.82
N VAL A 31 8.93 -8.19 8.11
CA VAL A 31 10.21 -8.42 8.81
C VAL A 31 10.93 -9.65 8.26
N LEU A 32 10.21 -10.73 7.93
CA LEU A 32 10.81 -11.93 7.32
C LEU A 32 11.42 -11.62 5.94
N ILE A 33 10.74 -10.82 5.12
CA ILE A 33 11.27 -10.37 3.82
C ILE A 33 12.47 -9.42 4.03
N LEU A 34 12.37 -8.47 4.96
CA LEU A 34 13.47 -7.55 5.24
C LEU A 34 14.73 -8.29 5.70
N LYS A 35 14.57 -9.39 6.43
CA LYS A 35 15.67 -10.25 6.84
C LYS A 35 16.28 -11.03 5.67
N SER A 36 15.49 -11.45 4.68
CA SER A 36 16.00 -12.22 3.53
C SER A 36 16.75 -11.36 2.52
N ILE A 37 16.40 -10.08 2.36
CA ILE A 37 17.12 -9.16 1.47
C ILE A 37 18.46 -8.67 2.03
N GLY A 38 18.63 -8.69 3.36
CA GLY A 38 19.84 -8.22 4.03
C GLY A 38 20.04 -6.70 3.97
N VAL A 39 21.10 -6.22 4.62
CA VAL A 39 21.55 -4.83 4.55
C VAL A 39 22.72 -4.70 3.58
N VAL A 40 22.82 -3.60 2.86
CA VAL A 40 23.96 -3.31 1.98
C VAL A 40 24.82 -2.24 2.65
N GLU A 41 26.08 -2.54 2.93
CA GLU A 41 27.05 -1.53 3.33
C GLU A 41 27.69 -0.91 2.08
N VAL A 42 27.50 0.40 1.90
CA VAL A 42 28.21 1.18 0.88
C VAL A 42 29.01 2.27 1.60
N ASN A 43 30.33 2.25 1.47
CA ASN A 43 31.25 3.22 2.09
C ASN A 43 31.08 3.37 3.62
N GLY A 44 30.77 2.29 4.34
CA GLY A 44 30.53 2.31 5.79
C GLY A 44 29.15 2.81 6.22
N GLN A 45 28.31 3.23 5.26
CA GLN A 45 26.90 3.51 5.51
C GLN A 45 26.06 2.25 5.25
N VAL A 46 25.38 1.78 6.28
CA VAL A 46 24.38 0.72 6.17
C VAL A 46 23.14 1.32 5.49
N GLY A 47 22.94 0.99 4.22
CA GLY A 47 21.80 1.41 3.42
C GLY A 47 20.86 0.25 3.15
N PHE A 48 19.57 0.56 3.02
CA PHE A 48 18.60 -0.39 2.51
C PHE A 48 18.57 -0.31 0.97
N PRO A 49 18.70 -1.45 0.26
CA PRO A 49 18.58 -1.45 -1.19
C PRO A 49 17.13 -1.10 -1.60
N ILE A 50 16.89 -0.69 -2.85
CA ILE A 50 15.54 -0.31 -3.36
C ILE A 50 14.50 -1.43 -3.10
N GLN A 51 14.93 -2.69 -3.17
CA GLN A 51 14.10 -3.88 -2.85
C GLN A 51 13.58 -3.92 -1.40
N ALA A 52 14.19 -3.18 -0.47
CA ALA A 52 13.74 -3.05 0.92
C ALA A 52 12.58 -2.08 1.10
N LEU A 53 12.29 -1.21 0.12
CA LEU A 53 11.20 -0.24 0.23
C LEU A 53 9.86 -0.93 0.44
N MET A 54 9.60 -2.03 -0.27
CA MET A 54 8.35 -2.79 -0.15
C MET A 54 8.12 -3.36 1.27
N PRO A 55 9.04 -4.13 1.88
CA PRO A 55 8.85 -4.60 3.24
C PRO A 55 8.81 -3.47 4.27
N ILE A 56 9.58 -2.39 4.09
CA ILE A 56 9.52 -1.22 4.98
C ILE A 56 8.13 -0.57 4.96
N ILE A 57 7.55 -0.36 3.77
CA ILE A 57 6.19 0.17 3.62
C ILE A 57 5.18 -0.76 4.31
N LEU A 58 5.28 -2.08 4.07
CA LEU A 58 4.39 -3.06 4.69
C LEU A 58 4.45 -3.03 6.24
N ILE A 59 5.66 -2.98 6.82
CA ILE A 59 5.87 -2.89 8.27
C ILE A 59 5.29 -1.60 8.84
N SER A 60 5.55 -0.47 8.17
CA SER A 60 5.08 0.85 8.61
C SER A 60 3.55 0.95 8.62
N LEU A 61 2.90 0.55 7.51
CA LEU A 61 1.44 0.53 7.39
C LEU A 61 0.81 -0.46 8.37
N GLY A 62 1.36 -1.66 8.49
CA GLY A 62 0.90 -2.66 9.45
C GLY A 62 0.94 -2.13 10.88
N SER A 63 2.02 -1.43 11.26
CA SER A 63 2.18 -0.85 12.61
C SER A 63 1.14 0.24 12.90
N ILE A 64 0.86 1.11 11.93
CA ILE A 64 -0.18 2.15 12.06
C ILE A 64 -1.55 1.51 12.24
N VAL A 65 -1.88 0.50 11.42
CA VAL A 65 -3.15 -0.23 11.50
C VAL A 65 -3.32 -0.90 12.87
N VAL A 66 -2.30 -1.62 13.36
CA VAL A 66 -2.33 -2.27 14.68
C VAL A 66 -2.54 -1.24 15.79
N PHE A 67 -1.86 -0.10 15.72
CA PHE A 67 -2.01 0.96 16.72
C PHE A 67 -3.43 1.53 16.76
N ILE A 68 -4.01 1.85 15.60
CA ILE A 68 -5.39 2.36 15.50
C ILE A 68 -6.40 1.31 15.98
N SER A 69 -6.24 0.05 15.56
CA SER A 69 -7.10 -1.05 15.99
C SER A 69 -7.01 -1.32 17.49
N PHE A 70 -5.84 -1.19 18.10
CA PHE A 70 -5.67 -1.28 19.54
C PHE A 70 -6.48 -0.22 20.29
N LEU A 71 -6.46 1.03 19.82
CA LEU A 71 -7.30 2.10 20.40
C LEU A 71 -8.79 1.79 20.26
N GLY A 72 -9.22 1.24 19.12
CA GLY A 72 -10.60 0.80 18.90
C GLY A 72 -11.03 -0.32 19.86
N CYS A 73 -10.22 -1.38 19.98
CA CYS A 73 -10.47 -2.50 20.89
C CYS A 73 -10.47 -2.06 22.36
N CYS A 74 -9.43 -1.35 22.80
CA CYS A 74 -9.33 -0.89 24.19
C CYS A 74 -10.40 0.14 24.54
N GLY A 75 -10.74 1.04 23.62
CA GLY A 75 -11.84 1.99 23.78
C GLY A 75 -13.19 1.30 23.97
N ALA A 76 -13.45 0.23 23.20
CA ALA A 76 -14.66 -0.57 23.32
C ALA A 76 -14.73 -1.37 24.63
N ILE A 77 -13.66 -2.10 24.99
CA ILE A 77 -13.63 -2.93 26.21
C ILE A 77 -13.64 -2.07 27.47
N ARG A 78 -12.78 -1.06 27.54
CA ARG A 78 -12.62 -0.23 28.75
C ARG A 78 -13.69 0.83 28.91
N GLU A 79 -14.58 0.96 27.92
CA GLU A 79 -15.58 2.04 27.86
C GLU A 79 -14.91 3.40 28.16
N SER A 80 -13.77 3.63 27.52
CA SER A 80 -12.96 4.82 27.73
C SER A 80 -13.26 5.82 26.61
N VAL A 81 -14.01 6.87 26.95
CA VAL A 81 -14.37 7.94 26.01
C VAL A 81 -13.12 8.52 25.35
N CYS A 82 -12.03 8.72 26.11
CA CYS A 82 -10.79 9.27 25.56
C CYS A 82 -10.19 8.37 24.46
N MET A 83 -10.10 7.05 24.71
CA MET A 83 -9.55 6.10 23.73
C MET A 83 -10.45 5.96 22.49
N THR A 84 -11.77 5.87 22.69
CA THR A 84 -12.73 5.79 21.58
C THR A 84 -12.72 7.08 20.74
N MET A 85 -12.56 8.24 21.37
CA MET A 85 -12.42 9.51 20.66
C MET A 85 -11.10 9.58 19.87
N SER A 86 -9.97 9.13 20.44
CA SER A 86 -8.71 9.05 19.67
C SER A 86 -8.84 8.13 18.46
N TYR A 87 -9.51 6.98 18.61
CA TYR A 87 -9.80 6.09 17.50
C TYR A 87 -10.65 6.79 16.42
N ALA A 88 -11.71 7.49 16.81
CA ALA A 88 -12.54 8.27 15.88
C ALA A 88 -11.74 9.38 15.17
N THR A 89 -10.80 10.05 15.87
CA THR A 89 -9.91 11.05 15.26
C THR A 89 -9.01 10.43 14.20
N PHE A 90 -8.42 9.25 14.46
CA PHE A 90 -7.62 8.56 13.46
C PHE A 90 -8.46 8.11 12.25
N LEU A 91 -9.67 7.60 12.46
CA LEU A 91 -10.58 7.27 11.35
C LEU A 91 -10.93 8.51 10.52
N LEU A 92 -11.16 9.66 11.15
CA LEU A 92 -11.40 10.91 10.43
C LEU A 92 -10.20 11.32 9.57
N ILE A 93 -8.98 11.19 10.09
CA ILE A 93 -7.75 11.49 9.35
C ILE A 93 -7.61 10.54 8.16
N LEU A 94 -7.81 9.24 8.35
CA LEU A 94 -7.76 8.25 7.27
C LEU A 94 -8.81 8.55 6.18
N LEU A 95 -10.02 8.90 6.58
CA LEU A 95 -11.08 9.30 5.65
C LEU A 95 -10.66 10.50 4.79
N ILE A 96 -10.08 11.53 5.40
CA ILE A 96 -9.61 12.72 4.66
C ILE A 96 -8.47 12.34 3.71
N LEU A 97 -7.52 11.51 4.14
CA LEU A 97 -6.41 11.04 3.31
C LEU A 97 -6.91 10.20 2.13
N GLN A 98 -7.85 9.28 2.36
CA GLN A 98 -8.44 8.46 1.31
C GLN A 98 -9.24 9.29 0.33
N LEU A 99 -10.07 10.21 0.81
CA LEU A 99 -10.82 11.12 -0.05
C LEU A 99 -9.87 11.95 -0.92
N THR A 100 -8.79 12.48 -0.34
CA THR A 100 -7.76 13.23 -1.07
C THR A 100 -7.10 12.35 -2.13
N PHE A 101 -6.68 11.14 -1.77
CA PHE A 101 -6.05 10.20 -2.69
C PHE A 101 -6.97 9.82 -3.85
N VAL A 102 -8.24 9.52 -3.57
CA VAL A 102 -9.25 9.21 -4.58
C VAL A 102 -9.44 10.39 -5.54
N VAL A 103 -9.61 11.61 -5.02
CA VAL A 103 -9.75 12.83 -5.83
C VAL A 103 -8.51 13.06 -6.71
N LEU A 104 -7.30 12.90 -6.16
CA LEU A 104 -6.05 13.02 -6.94
C LEU A 104 -5.99 12.00 -8.08
N LEU A 105 -6.36 10.74 -7.83
CA LEU A 105 -6.44 9.72 -8.88
C LEU A 105 -7.51 10.03 -9.94
N PHE A 106 -8.58 10.74 -9.59
CA PHE A 106 -9.62 11.17 -10.54
C PHE A 106 -9.17 12.36 -11.39
N THR A 107 -8.58 13.38 -10.78
CA THR A 107 -8.24 14.64 -11.46
C THR A 107 -6.89 14.60 -12.18
N HIS A 108 -5.88 13.95 -11.60
CA HIS A 108 -4.49 14.00 -12.10
C HIS A 108 -4.10 12.67 -12.79
N ARG A 109 -4.97 12.19 -13.69
CA ARG A 109 -4.75 10.92 -14.42
C ARG A 109 -3.46 10.93 -15.24
N GLU A 110 -3.25 11.97 -16.05
CA GLU A 110 -2.06 12.08 -16.91
C GLU A 110 -0.76 12.19 -16.10
N GLU A 111 -0.77 12.93 -14.99
CA GLU A 111 0.38 13.02 -14.10
C GLU A 111 0.71 11.68 -13.45
N PHE A 112 -0.31 10.91 -13.06
CA PHE A 112 -0.13 9.57 -12.54
C PHE A 112 0.50 8.64 -13.60
N GLU A 113 0.03 8.69 -14.85
CA GLU A 113 0.61 7.91 -15.95
C GLU A 113 2.06 8.30 -16.24
N ASN A 114 2.35 9.60 -16.25
CA ASN A 114 3.71 10.10 -16.42
C ASN A 114 4.62 9.69 -15.25
N ALA A 115 4.14 9.79 -14.01
CA ALA A 115 4.88 9.35 -12.83
C ALA A 115 5.20 7.84 -12.90
N MET A 116 4.23 7.00 -13.28
CA MET A 116 4.45 5.56 -13.47
C MET A 116 5.43 5.29 -14.62
N GLY A 117 5.35 6.03 -15.73
CA GLY A 117 6.31 5.93 -16.83
C GLY A 117 7.73 6.27 -16.38
N ASN A 118 7.88 7.31 -15.57
CA ASN A 118 9.16 7.75 -15.03
C ASN A 118 9.78 6.71 -14.08
N VAL A 119 8.98 5.87 -13.41
CA VAL A 119 9.51 4.77 -12.58
C VAL A 119 10.32 3.80 -13.44
N ILE A 120 9.82 3.43 -14.62
CA ILE A 120 10.54 2.54 -15.54
C ILE A 120 11.77 3.22 -16.12
N GLU A 121 11.66 4.50 -16.49
CA GLU A 121 12.79 5.26 -17.04
C GLU A 121 13.91 5.43 -16.01
N ASN A 122 13.56 5.72 -14.75
CA ASN A 122 14.52 5.78 -13.65
C ASN A 122 15.14 4.41 -13.35
N ALA A 123 14.35 3.33 -13.41
CA ALA A 123 14.86 1.96 -13.27
C ALA A 123 15.82 1.59 -14.41
N TRP A 124 15.57 2.07 -15.63
CA TRP A 124 16.42 1.85 -16.80
C TRP A 124 17.74 2.63 -16.73
N ASN A 125 17.69 3.86 -16.22
CA ASN A 125 18.86 4.75 -16.10
C ASN A 125 19.70 4.46 -14.83
N SER A 126 19.11 3.82 -13.83
CA SER A 126 19.80 3.36 -12.62
C SER A 126 20.76 2.21 -12.94
N GLU A 127 22.07 2.43 -12.78
CA GLU A 127 23.10 1.42 -13.04
C GLU A 127 22.90 0.17 -12.16
N HIS A 128 22.53 0.34 -10.89
CA HIS A 128 22.26 -0.76 -9.97
C HIS A 128 21.07 -1.62 -10.41
N THR A 129 20.03 -0.99 -10.95
CA THR A 129 18.82 -1.69 -11.37
C THR A 129 19.02 -2.38 -12.72
N TYR A 130 19.72 -1.70 -13.63
CA TYR A 130 20.06 -2.20 -14.96
C TYR A 130 21.06 -3.37 -14.90
N LYS A 131 22.20 -3.20 -14.20
CA LYS A 131 23.25 -4.23 -14.11
C LYS A 131 23.00 -5.26 -13.02
N GLY A 132 22.20 -4.94 -12.00
CA GLY A 132 21.92 -5.85 -10.87
C GLY A 132 20.90 -6.96 -11.18
N GLY A 133 20.48 -7.13 -12.44
CA GLY A 133 19.49 -8.14 -12.85
C GLY A 133 18.04 -7.84 -12.45
N VAL A 134 17.79 -6.75 -11.72
CA VAL A 134 16.45 -6.34 -11.29
C VAL A 134 15.59 -5.98 -12.50
N PHE A 135 16.16 -5.28 -13.49
CA PHE A 135 15.45 -4.94 -14.72
C PHE A 135 15.08 -6.19 -15.53
N ASP A 136 15.93 -7.23 -15.55
CA ASP A 136 15.59 -8.51 -16.20
C ASP A 136 14.42 -9.22 -15.52
N THR A 137 14.28 -9.10 -14.20
CA THR A 137 13.09 -9.58 -13.49
C THR A 137 11.85 -8.78 -13.88
N ILE A 138 11.94 -7.45 -13.99
CA ILE A 138 10.81 -6.62 -14.47
C ILE A 138 10.37 -7.06 -15.87
N GLN A 139 11.33 -7.27 -16.78
CA GLN A 139 11.08 -7.70 -18.15
C GLN A 139 10.38 -9.07 -18.20
N LYS A 140 10.85 -10.04 -17.39
CA LYS A 140 10.20 -11.36 -17.28
C LYS A 140 8.81 -11.27 -16.67
N SER A 141 8.60 -10.43 -15.66
CA SER A 141 7.32 -10.30 -14.95
C SER A 141 6.27 -9.57 -15.77
N LEU A 142 6.66 -8.58 -16.57
CA LEU A 142 5.73 -7.76 -17.36
C LEU A 142 5.66 -8.16 -18.83
N HIS A 143 6.48 -9.13 -19.27
CA HIS A 143 6.68 -9.47 -20.68
C HIS A 143 6.92 -8.21 -21.51
N CYS A 144 7.98 -7.49 -21.15
CA CYS A 144 8.39 -6.24 -21.78
C CYS A 144 9.90 -6.23 -22.04
N CYS A 145 10.38 -5.36 -22.93
CA CYS A 145 11.79 -5.24 -23.26
C CYS A 145 12.25 -3.78 -23.42
N GLY A 146 13.32 -3.42 -22.70
CA GLY A 146 13.86 -2.06 -22.68
C GLY A 146 12.89 -1.05 -22.04
N SER A 147 13.29 0.22 -21.96
CA SER A 147 12.44 1.28 -21.45
C SER A 147 11.25 1.52 -22.38
N SER A 148 11.54 1.82 -23.65
CA SER A 148 10.57 2.04 -24.72
C SER A 148 10.58 0.90 -25.74
N SER A 149 11.72 0.24 -25.97
CA SER A 149 11.84 -0.88 -26.89
C SER A 149 13.13 -1.68 -26.70
N ALA A 150 13.23 -2.85 -27.35
CA ALA A 150 14.47 -3.62 -27.42
C ALA A 150 15.65 -2.87 -28.04
N LEU A 151 15.40 -1.82 -28.85
CA LEU A 151 16.46 -0.99 -29.45
C LEU A 151 17.22 -0.17 -28.40
N ASP A 152 16.67 0.03 -27.21
CA ASP A 152 17.32 0.81 -26.14
C ASP A 152 18.62 0.14 -25.67
N TYR A 153 18.69 -1.19 -25.71
CA TYR A 153 19.93 -1.94 -25.44
C TYR A 153 21.00 -1.65 -26.50
N ILE A 154 20.61 -1.66 -27.77
CA ILE A 154 21.50 -1.35 -28.90
C ILE A 154 22.03 0.09 -28.78
N GLY A 155 21.17 1.03 -28.36
CA GLY A 155 21.57 2.42 -28.10
C GLY A 155 22.62 2.56 -26.99
N LYS A 156 22.64 1.65 -26.01
CA LYS A 156 23.70 1.57 -24.98
C LYS A 156 24.91 0.73 -25.39
N GLY A 157 24.88 0.08 -26.56
CA GLY A 157 25.92 -0.84 -27.01
C GLY A 157 25.89 -2.22 -26.35
N ASP A 158 24.78 -2.56 -25.69
CA ASP A 158 24.60 -3.82 -24.98
C ASP A 158 23.79 -4.83 -25.81
N LEU A 159 23.99 -6.13 -25.53
CA LEU A 159 23.20 -7.21 -26.11
C LEU A 159 21.82 -7.29 -25.45
N VAL A 160 20.80 -7.61 -26.26
CA VAL A 160 19.43 -7.83 -25.76
C VAL A 160 19.41 -9.09 -24.88
N PRO A 161 18.98 -9.01 -23.61
CA PRO A 161 18.99 -10.15 -22.70
C PRO A 161 17.89 -11.16 -23.03
N PRO A 162 18.04 -12.44 -22.63
CA PRO A 162 17.03 -13.47 -22.87
C PRO A 162 15.69 -13.21 -22.17
N SER A 163 15.61 -12.28 -21.21
CA SER A 163 14.36 -11.82 -20.58
C SER A 163 13.44 -11.03 -21.51
N CYS A 164 13.95 -10.54 -22.64
CA CYS A 164 13.25 -9.63 -23.55
C CYS A 164 12.36 -10.31 -24.60
N CYS A 165 12.39 -11.63 -24.72
CA CYS A 165 11.72 -12.33 -25.80
C CYS A 165 11.00 -13.59 -25.31
N SER A 166 9.96 -13.98 -26.04
CA SER A 166 9.34 -15.29 -25.87
C SER A 166 10.13 -16.33 -26.67
N GLY A 167 10.98 -17.12 -26.00
CA GLY A 167 11.80 -18.15 -26.64
C GLY A 167 13.11 -17.61 -27.20
N SER A 168 13.26 -17.60 -28.53
CA SER A 168 14.53 -17.18 -29.16
C SER A 168 14.57 -15.67 -29.42
N CYS A 169 15.54 -14.99 -28.81
CA CYS A 169 15.84 -13.57 -29.04
C CYS A 169 16.58 -13.31 -30.35
N LEU A 170 16.83 -14.34 -31.18
CA LEU A 170 17.46 -14.18 -32.49
C LEU A 170 16.47 -13.63 -33.54
N ILE A 171 15.16 -13.73 -33.28
CA ILE A 171 14.10 -13.31 -34.19
C ILE A 171 13.48 -12.00 -33.66
N PRO A 172 13.58 -10.87 -34.39
CA PRO A 172 13.06 -9.59 -33.92
C PRO A 172 11.56 -9.56 -33.60
N THR A 173 10.76 -10.43 -34.23
CA THR A 173 9.32 -10.54 -33.98
C THR A 173 8.97 -11.15 -32.61
N ASN A 174 9.94 -11.78 -31.94
CA ASN A 174 9.75 -12.37 -30.62
C ASN A 174 9.99 -11.38 -29.48
N TYR A 175 10.47 -10.17 -29.78
CA TYR A 175 10.70 -9.15 -28.77
C TYR A 175 9.39 -8.63 -28.19
N TYR A 176 9.37 -8.51 -26.87
CA TYR A 176 8.28 -7.91 -26.15
C TYR A 176 8.20 -6.38 -26.37
N PRO A 177 7.04 -5.75 -26.14
CA PRO A 177 6.89 -4.30 -26.20
C PRO A 177 7.68 -3.58 -25.09
N GLY A 178 7.86 -2.26 -25.22
CA GLY A 178 8.56 -1.45 -24.22
C GLY A 178 7.95 -1.52 -22.81
N CYS A 179 8.80 -1.55 -21.79
CA CYS A 179 8.35 -1.65 -20.39
C CYS A 179 7.59 -0.42 -19.91
N ARG A 180 7.91 0.79 -20.37
CA ARG A 180 7.25 2.03 -19.96
C ARG A 180 5.77 2.00 -20.30
N GLY A 181 5.43 1.76 -21.57
CA GLY A 181 4.06 1.69 -22.03
C GLY A 181 3.29 0.55 -21.35
N LYS A 182 3.93 -0.62 -21.22
CA LYS A 182 3.29 -1.79 -20.60
C LYS A 182 3.02 -1.59 -19.11
N PHE A 183 3.96 -0.97 -18.40
CA PHE A 183 3.83 -0.68 -16.97
C PHE A 183 2.78 0.39 -16.71
N VAL A 184 2.74 1.46 -17.52
CA VAL A 184 1.69 2.50 -17.43
C VAL A 184 0.33 1.88 -17.69
N GLU A 185 0.16 1.09 -18.74
CA GLU A 185 -1.10 0.39 -19.04
C GLU A 185 -1.56 -0.50 -17.86
N LEU A 186 -0.62 -1.27 -17.28
CA LEU A 186 -0.91 -2.13 -16.14
C LEU A 186 -1.35 -1.32 -14.90
N MET A 187 -0.64 -0.24 -14.61
CA MET A 187 -0.93 0.62 -13.46
C MET A 187 -2.22 1.43 -13.66
N THR A 188 -2.49 1.93 -14.86
CA THR A 188 -3.74 2.62 -15.20
C THR A 188 -4.92 1.68 -15.06
N THR A 189 -4.82 0.46 -15.60
CA THR A 189 -5.87 -0.57 -15.45
C THR A 189 -6.11 -0.92 -13.98
N GLY A 190 -5.04 -1.06 -13.19
CA GLY A 190 -5.15 -1.27 -11.74
C GLY A 190 -5.78 -0.09 -11.00
N SER A 191 -5.44 1.14 -11.40
CA SER A 191 -5.94 2.39 -10.82
C SER A 191 -7.40 2.69 -11.18
N ASP A 192 -7.84 2.26 -12.37
CA ASP A 192 -9.22 1.88 -12.75
C ASP A 192 -10.04 1.36 -11.57
N ASN A 193 -9.67 0.15 -11.17
CA ASN A 193 -10.39 -0.61 -10.16
C ASN A 193 -10.17 -0.06 -8.74
N ALA A 194 -8.97 0.47 -8.47
CA ALA A 194 -8.61 1.00 -7.16
C ALA A 194 -9.50 2.18 -6.73
N LYS A 195 -9.96 3.02 -7.67
CA LYS A 195 -10.88 4.14 -7.37
C LYS A 195 -12.18 3.67 -6.74
N TYR A 196 -12.82 2.67 -7.33
CA TYR A 196 -14.10 2.14 -6.84
C TYR A 196 -13.93 1.43 -5.49
N VAL A 197 -12.83 0.68 -5.33
CA VAL A 197 -12.46 0.07 -4.05
C VAL A 197 -12.25 1.14 -2.98
N GLY A 198 -11.58 2.25 -3.32
CA GLY A 198 -11.38 3.39 -2.43
C GLY A 198 -12.69 4.02 -1.94
N ILE A 199 -13.67 4.22 -2.81
CA ILE A 199 -15.00 4.73 -2.41
C ILE A 199 -15.70 3.76 -1.46
N GLY A 200 -15.60 2.45 -1.71
CA GLY A 200 -16.14 1.42 -0.81
C GLY A 200 -15.49 1.44 0.57
N LEU A 201 -14.16 1.59 0.63
CA LEU A 201 -13.41 1.71 1.88
C LEU A 201 -13.84 2.94 2.69
N ILE A 202 -14.00 4.10 2.03
CA ILE A 202 -14.51 5.33 2.68
C ILE A 202 -15.88 5.08 3.30
N GLY A 203 -16.77 4.35 2.62
CA GLY A 203 -18.08 3.96 3.16
C GLY A 203 -17.99 3.11 4.44
N ILE A 204 -17.09 2.12 4.45
CA ILE A 204 -16.86 1.24 5.62
C ILE A 204 -16.26 2.05 6.78
N GLU A 205 -15.30 2.92 6.50
CA GLU A 205 -14.69 3.78 7.51
C GLU A 205 -15.69 4.78 8.11
N LEU A 206 -16.58 5.35 7.29
CA LEU A 206 -17.66 6.21 7.76
C LEU A 206 -18.59 5.49 8.74
N ILE A 207 -18.95 4.23 8.47
CA ILE A 207 -19.75 3.41 9.39
C ILE A 207 -18.98 3.20 10.70
N GLY A 208 -17.69 2.85 10.62
CA GLY A 208 -16.82 2.70 11.79
C GLY A 208 -16.72 3.98 12.62
N PHE A 209 -16.60 5.14 11.96
CA PHE A 209 -16.55 6.46 12.59
C PHE A 209 -17.87 6.78 13.30
N ILE A 210 -19.01 6.59 12.65
CA ILE A 210 -20.34 6.79 13.24
C ILE A 210 -20.51 5.90 14.47
N PHE A 211 -20.14 4.62 14.38
CA PHE A 211 -20.20 3.68 15.51
C PHE A 211 -19.28 4.09 16.66
N ALA A 212 -18.07 4.55 16.37
CA ALA A 212 -17.15 5.07 17.39
C ALA A 212 -17.72 6.30 18.10
N CYS A 213 -18.28 7.27 17.35
CA CYS A 213 -18.91 8.45 17.91
C CYS A 213 -20.14 8.11 18.75
N CYS A 214 -21.02 7.23 18.24
CA CYS A 214 -22.19 6.73 18.97
C CYS A 214 -21.76 6.06 20.28
N LEU A 215 -20.74 5.20 20.23
CA LEU A 215 -20.21 4.53 21.42
C LEU A 215 -19.63 5.54 22.42
N ALA A 216 -18.80 6.48 21.97
CA ALA A 216 -18.20 7.50 22.82
C ALA A 216 -19.27 8.37 23.50
N ASN A 217 -20.29 8.80 22.75
CA ASN A 217 -21.40 9.60 23.27
C ASN A 217 -22.23 8.82 24.30
N ASN A 218 -22.55 7.56 24.02
CA ASN A 218 -23.31 6.72 24.94
C ASN A 218 -22.56 6.45 26.24
N VAL A 219 -21.26 6.14 26.16
CA VAL A 219 -20.41 5.97 27.35
C VAL A 219 -20.29 7.28 28.14
N ARG A 220 -20.14 8.43 27.47
CA ARG A 220 -20.10 9.74 28.13
C ARG A 220 -21.41 10.06 28.85
N ASN A 221 -22.55 9.80 28.22
CA ASN A 221 -23.87 10.01 28.82
C ASN A 221 -24.11 9.06 30.00
N TYR A 222 -23.69 7.79 29.88
CA TYR A 222 -23.76 6.83 30.98
C TYR A 222 -22.94 7.28 32.18
N LYS A 223 -21.68 7.72 31.98
CA LYS A 223 -20.84 8.25 33.06
C LYS A 223 -21.45 9.49 33.73
N ARG A 224 -22.07 10.39 32.96
CA ARG A 224 -22.79 11.56 33.52
C ARG A 224 -24.00 11.15 34.36
N ARG A 225 -24.73 10.11 33.94
CA ARG A 225 -25.89 9.57 34.67
C ARG A 225 -25.53 8.77 35.91
N ASN A 226 -24.28 8.35 36.08
CA ASN A 226 -23.88 7.59 37.26
C ASN A 226 -22.93 8.38 38.18
N ALA A 227 -22.71 9.65 37.88
CA ALA A 227 -21.91 10.54 38.71
C ALA A 227 -22.73 11.21 39.84
N TYR A 228 -24.04 10.98 39.88
CA TYR A 228 -24.94 11.31 40.98
C TYR A 228 -25.28 10.06 41.79
#